data_AF-D9R9T2-F1
#
_entry.id   AF-D9R9T2-F1
#
_cell.length_a   1.000
_cell.length_b   1.000
_cell.length_c   1.000
_cell.angle_alpha   90.00
_cell.angle_beta   90.00
_cell.angle_gamma   90.00
#
_symmetry.space_group_name_H-M   'P 1'
#
loop_
_entity.id
_entity.type
_entity.pdbx_description
1 polymer ?
#
loop_
_entity_poly.entity_id
_entity_poly.type
_entity_poly.pdbx_seq_one_letter_code
_entity_poly.pdbx_strand_id
1 'polypeptide(L)'
;MFVMPSNFAAQADYQLNLQLINAIPQKVAQAITEILTGNVHLTSPRFPDGIFAFIGSLEHFGAKISGLSIRPSQACTKCGMCARECPAKKHQDAIGIPKFGGNCMWCLKCIYDCPSKVLSPGIMKFSVLKDGYNLKEMSEKAKTQC
;
A
#
# COMPACT_ATOMS: atom_id res chain seq x y z
N MET A 1 -14.33 -11.29 0.90
CA MET A 1 -13.24 -10.46 0.34
C MET A 1 -13.27 -9.10 1.00
N PHE A 2 -12.12 -8.59 1.45
CA PHE A 2 -11.95 -7.23 1.92
C PHE A 2 -11.33 -6.41 0.80
N VAL A 3 -11.95 -5.30 0.42
CA VAL A 3 -11.47 -4.43 -0.67
C VAL A 3 -11.15 -3.08 -0.06
N MET A 4 -9.94 -2.58 -0.32
CA MET A 4 -9.44 -1.30 0.17
C MET A 4 -9.28 -0.31 -0.99
N PRO A 5 -9.36 1.01 -0.73
CA PRO A 5 -8.91 2.01 -1.68
C PRO A 5 -7.47 1.73 -2.14
N SER A 6 -7.25 1.69 -3.45
CA SER A 6 -5.93 1.43 -4.01
C SER A 6 -5.00 2.64 -3.81
N ASN A 7 -3.78 2.38 -3.37
CA ASN A 7 -2.69 3.36 -3.33
C ASN A 7 -1.67 3.17 -4.46
N PHE A 8 -1.95 2.27 -5.41
CA PHE A 8 -1.04 1.83 -6.45
C PHE A 8 -1.64 2.05 -7.84
N ALA A 9 -0.89 2.76 -8.70
CA ALA A 9 -1.13 3.02 -10.12
C ALA A 9 -2.42 3.77 -10.50
N ALA A 10 -3.57 3.39 -9.94
CA ALA A 10 -4.85 4.01 -10.17
C ALA A 10 -5.70 3.96 -8.89
N GLN A 11 -6.58 4.93 -8.76
CA GLN A 11 -7.56 5.01 -7.69
C GLN A 11 -8.97 4.99 -8.29
N ALA A 12 -9.89 4.31 -7.64
CA ALA A 12 -11.31 4.38 -7.99
C ALA A 12 -11.88 5.76 -7.65
N ASP A 13 -13.11 6.04 -8.08
CA ASP A 13 -13.83 7.25 -7.71
C ASP A 13 -13.82 7.47 -6.18
N TYR A 14 -13.73 8.74 -5.77
CA TYR A 14 -13.59 9.09 -4.35
C TYR A 14 -14.77 8.57 -3.52
N GLN A 15 -16.02 8.71 -4.00
CA GLN A 15 -17.19 8.24 -3.27
C GLN A 15 -17.20 6.71 -3.17
N LEU A 16 -16.79 6.01 -4.23
CA LEU A 16 -16.65 4.56 -4.19
C LEU A 16 -15.62 4.12 -3.13
N ASN A 17 -14.48 4.81 -3.01
CA ASN A 17 -13.50 4.52 -1.95
C ASN A 17 -14.09 4.70 -0.54
N LEU A 18 -14.92 5.73 -0.32
CA LEU A 18 -15.57 5.94 0.97
C LEU A 18 -16.59 4.84 1.27
N GLN A 19 -17.38 4.42 0.27
CA GLN A 19 -18.30 3.29 0.40
C GLN A 19 -17.58 1.98 0.71
N LEU A 20 -16.43 1.72 0.06
CA LEU A 20 -15.58 0.57 0.37
C LEU A 20 -15.17 0.60 1.85
N ILE A 21 -14.71 1.73 2.37
CA ILE A 21 -14.33 1.88 3.78
C ILE A 21 -15.51 1.59 4.71
N ASN A 22 -16.69 2.14 4.41
CA ASN A 22 -17.89 1.95 5.23
C ASN A 22 -18.42 0.51 5.23
N ALA A 23 -18.15 -0.26 4.16
CA ALA A 23 -18.52 -1.67 4.09
C ALA A 23 -17.61 -2.59 4.92
N ILE A 24 -16.37 -2.18 5.24
CA ILE A 24 -15.39 -3.03 5.92
C ILE A 24 -15.86 -3.52 7.29
N PRO A 25 -16.36 -2.67 8.22
CA PRO A 25 -16.78 -3.13 9.54
C PRO A 25 -17.84 -4.23 9.48
N GLN A 26 -18.81 -4.10 8.57
CA GLN A 26 -19.86 -5.11 8.36
C GLN A 26 -19.26 -6.42 7.84
N LYS A 27 -18.36 -6.35 6.86
CA LYS A 27 -17.67 -7.54 6.32
C LYS A 27 -16.78 -8.22 7.35
N VAL A 28 -16.13 -7.44 8.22
CA VAL A 28 -15.31 -7.97 9.32
C VAL A 28 -16.19 -8.69 10.34
N ALA A 29 -17.31 -8.09 10.76
CA ALA A 29 -18.25 -8.70 11.69
C ALA A 29 -18.83 -10.01 11.13
N GLN A 30 -19.18 -10.03 9.84
CA GLN A 30 -19.62 -11.24 9.15
C GLN A 30 -18.53 -12.33 9.17
N ALA A 31 -17.30 -11.99 8.77
CA ALA A 31 -16.19 -12.95 8.74
C ALA A 31 -15.87 -13.52 10.13
N ILE A 32 -15.90 -12.68 11.18
CA ILE A 32 -15.71 -13.13 12.57
C ILE A 32 -16.81 -14.11 12.97
N THR A 33 -18.06 -13.79 12.66
CA THR A 33 -19.21 -14.65 12.98
C THR A 33 -19.05 -16.01 12.30
N GLU A 34 -18.75 -16.03 11.00
CA GLU A 34 -18.54 -17.27 10.24
C GLU A 34 -17.42 -18.13 10.83
N ILE A 35 -16.28 -17.51 11.22
CA ILE A 35 -15.16 -18.21 11.87
C ILE A 35 -15.59 -18.80 13.21
N LEU A 36 -16.27 -18.02 14.06
CA LEU A 36 -16.66 -18.46 15.41
C LEU A 36 -17.71 -19.57 15.39
N THR A 37 -18.60 -19.58 14.38
CA THR A 37 -19.59 -20.64 14.22
C THR A 37 -19.04 -21.88 13.52
N GLY A 38 -17.76 -21.88 13.12
CA GLY A 38 -17.13 -22.99 12.40
C GLY A 38 -17.60 -23.13 10.94
N ASN A 39 -18.17 -22.07 10.37
CA ASN A 39 -18.60 -22.08 8.96
C ASN A 39 -17.39 -21.90 8.05
N VAL A 40 -17.08 -22.93 7.26
CA VAL A 40 -15.96 -22.92 6.32
C VAL A 40 -16.49 -22.74 4.90
N HIS A 41 -16.19 -21.60 4.28
CA HIS A 41 -16.43 -21.36 2.86
C HIS A 41 -15.10 -21.34 2.09
N LEU A 42 -14.75 -22.48 1.48
CA LEU A 42 -13.60 -22.57 0.58
C LEU A 42 -14.05 -22.36 -0.86
N THR A 43 -13.47 -21.38 -1.53
CA THR A 43 -13.64 -21.18 -2.98
C THR A 43 -12.56 -21.94 -3.73
N SER A 44 -12.92 -22.67 -4.79
CA SER A 44 -11.95 -23.26 -5.70
C SER A 44 -11.48 -22.21 -6.71
N PRO A 45 -10.16 -22.05 -6.93
CA PRO A 45 -9.66 -21.13 -7.94
C PRO A 45 -10.03 -21.63 -9.33
N ARG A 46 -10.42 -20.72 -10.20
CA ARG A 46 -10.61 -20.97 -11.63
C ARG A 46 -9.25 -21.01 -12.32
N PHE A 47 -9.18 -21.64 -13.50
CA PHE A 47 -7.98 -21.63 -14.33
C PHE A 47 -7.35 -20.24 -14.55
N PRO A 48 -8.11 -19.18 -14.93
CA PRO A 48 -7.52 -17.84 -15.08
C PRO A 48 -6.92 -17.29 -13.77
N ASP A 49 -7.42 -17.70 -12.61
CA ASP A 49 -6.91 -17.24 -11.31
C ASP A 49 -5.46 -17.68 -11.11
N GLY A 50 -5.05 -18.84 -11.63
CA GLY A 50 -3.66 -19.30 -11.62
C GLY A 50 -2.75 -18.43 -12.47
N ILE A 51 -3.21 -17.99 -13.65
CA ILE A 51 -2.46 -17.07 -14.52
C ILE A 51 -2.31 -15.71 -13.83
N PHE A 52 -3.38 -15.17 -13.26
CA PHE A 52 -3.32 -13.90 -12.52
C PHE A 52 -2.44 -14.00 -11.28
N ALA A 53 -2.47 -15.11 -10.55
CA ALA A 53 -1.57 -15.34 -9.41
C ALA A 53 -0.11 -15.37 -9.85
N PHE A 54 0.21 -15.99 -10.98
CA PHE A 54 1.56 -15.96 -11.55
C PHE A 54 2.00 -14.55 -11.94
N ILE A 55 1.15 -13.79 -12.64
CA ILE A 55 1.44 -12.38 -12.98
C ILE A 55 1.63 -11.56 -11.70
N GLY A 56 0.78 -11.76 -10.69
CA GLY A 56 0.90 -11.11 -9.38
C GLY A 56 2.22 -11.46 -8.68
N SER A 57 2.74 -12.67 -8.86
CA SER A 57 4.04 -13.05 -8.27
C SER A 57 5.22 -12.22 -8.81
N LEU A 58 5.11 -11.68 -10.03
CA LEU A 58 6.10 -10.77 -10.60
C LEU A 58 6.17 -9.43 -9.86
N GLU A 59 5.08 -9.04 -9.17
CA GLU A 59 5.05 -7.86 -8.33
C GLU A 59 6.10 -7.94 -7.22
N HIS A 60 6.34 -9.14 -6.65
CA HIS A 60 7.39 -9.32 -5.65
C HIS A 60 8.76 -8.94 -6.18
N PHE A 61 9.08 -9.35 -7.41
CA PHE A 61 10.33 -8.97 -8.06
C PHE A 61 10.38 -7.46 -8.32
N GLY A 62 9.30 -6.91 -8.89
CA GLY A 62 9.16 -5.46 -9.12
C GLY A 62 9.33 -4.64 -7.83
N ALA A 63 8.80 -5.12 -6.70
CA ALA A 63 8.92 -4.48 -5.40
C ALA A 63 10.38 -4.37 -4.96
N LYS A 64 11.19 -5.43 -5.14
CA LYS A 64 12.63 -5.42 -4.83
C LYS A 64 13.37 -4.37 -5.64
N ILE A 65 13.12 -4.31 -6.96
CA ILE A 65 13.78 -3.35 -7.85
C ILE A 65 13.32 -1.92 -7.53
N SER A 66 12.02 -1.72 -7.32
CA SER A 66 11.46 -0.44 -6.89
C SER A 66 12.16 0.05 -5.63
N GLY A 67 12.29 -0.81 -4.62
CA GLY A 67 13.07 -0.54 -3.41
C GLY A 67 14.50 -0.09 -3.69
N LEU A 68 15.25 -0.78 -4.55
CA LEU A 68 16.61 -0.39 -4.92
C LEU A 68 16.68 0.95 -5.69
N SER A 69 15.59 1.33 -6.36
CA SER A 69 15.52 2.53 -7.19
C SER A 69 15.08 3.80 -6.46
N ILE A 70 14.42 3.68 -5.30
CA ILE A 70 13.92 4.84 -4.56
C ILE A 70 15.10 5.64 -4.04
N ARG A 71 15.18 6.90 -4.45
CA ARG A 71 16.19 7.85 -3.98
C ARG A 71 15.55 9.18 -3.61
N PRO A 72 15.97 9.80 -2.51
CA PRO A 72 15.54 11.15 -2.18
C PRO A 72 16.24 12.19 -3.07
N SER A 73 15.58 13.31 -3.32
CA SER A 73 16.24 14.48 -3.90
C SER A 73 17.18 15.16 -2.90
N GLN A 74 17.95 16.15 -3.37
CA GLN A 74 18.86 16.94 -2.52
C GLN A 74 18.15 17.73 -1.42
N ALA A 75 16.83 17.94 -1.53
CA ALA A 75 16.02 18.62 -0.51
C ALA A 75 15.68 17.74 0.71
N CYS A 76 16.26 16.54 0.82
CA CYS A 76 16.03 15.64 1.94
C CYS A 76 16.55 16.23 3.25
N THR A 77 15.66 16.40 4.23
CA THR A 77 15.99 16.88 5.57
C THR A 77 16.59 15.81 6.48
N LYS A 78 16.75 14.57 6.00
CA LYS A 78 17.29 13.43 6.76
C LYS A 78 16.52 13.10 8.04
N CYS A 79 15.22 13.43 8.10
CA CYS A 79 14.36 13.21 9.28
C CYS A 79 14.16 11.74 9.68
N GLY A 80 14.44 10.79 8.79
CA GLY A 80 14.40 9.35 9.07
C GLY A 80 13.02 8.71 9.16
N MET A 81 11.93 9.48 9.03
CA MET A 81 10.55 8.96 9.13
C MET A 81 10.29 7.81 8.15
N CYS A 82 10.72 7.95 6.90
CA CYS A 82 10.52 6.93 5.86
C CYS A 82 11.22 5.59 6.15
N ALA A 83 12.31 5.59 6.92
CA ALA A 83 13.01 4.38 7.33
C ALA A 83 12.34 3.76 8.57
N ARG A 84 12.02 4.60 9.57
CA ARG A 84 11.39 4.20 10.84
C ARG A 84 10.02 3.56 10.64
N GLU A 85 9.19 4.16 9.79
CA GLU A 85 7.82 3.71 9.52
C GLU A 85 7.74 2.61 8.44
N CYS A 86 8.89 2.15 7.92
CA CYS A 86 8.92 1.13 6.90
C CYS A 86 8.65 -0.26 7.51
N PRO A 87 7.60 -0.98 7.08
CA PRO A 87 7.33 -2.33 7.60
C PRO A 87 8.46 -3.33 7.31
N ALA A 88 9.24 -3.08 6.25
CA ALA A 88 10.41 -3.87 5.89
C ALA A 88 11.67 -3.54 6.73
N LYS A 89 11.52 -2.78 7.83
CA LYS A 89 12.54 -2.42 8.83
C LYS A 89 13.83 -1.90 8.18
N LYS A 90 13.71 -0.81 7.43
CA LYS A 90 14.85 -0.20 6.73
C LYS A 90 15.59 0.77 7.65
N HIS A 91 16.88 0.89 7.41
CA HIS A 91 17.77 1.74 8.20
C HIS A 91 18.24 2.94 7.35
N GLN A 92 18.62 4.02 8.02
CA GLN A 92 19.37 5.11 7.39
C GLN A 92 20.84 4.70 7.27
N ASP A 93 21.53 5.25 6.28
CA ASP A 93 22.99 5.16 6.22
C ASP A 93 23.67 6.14 7.18
N ALA A 94 25.00 6.11 7.23
CA ALA A 94 25.81 6.95 8.12
C ALA A 94 25.60 8.46 7.92
N ILE A 95 25.06 8.90 6.77
CA ILE A 95 24.79 10.31 6.48
C ILE A 95 23.30 10.66 6.60
N GLY A 96 22.47 9.75 7.13
CA GLY A 96 21.05 9.97 7.41
C GLY A 96 20.13 9.76 6.20
N ILE A 97 20.64 9.25 5.07
CA ILE A 97 19.85 9.01 3.87
C ILE A 97 19.19 7.62 3.96
N PRO A 98 17.88 7.49 3.67
CA PRO A 98 17.22 6.20 3.69
C PRO A 98 17.78 5.29 2.59
N LYS A 99 18.24 4.09 2.96
CA LYS A 99 18.62 3.04 2.01
C LYS A 99 17.52 2.00 1.94
N PHE A 100 16.74 2.09 0.89
CA PHE A 100 15.79 1.04 0.51
C PHE A 100 16.56 -0.10 -0.18
N GLY A 101 16.06 -1.33 -0.07
CA GLY A 101 16.76 -2.51 -0.57
C GLY A 101 15.78 -3.62 -0.95
N GLY A 102 16.30 -4.80 -1.29
CA GLY A 102 15.55 -5.92 -1.86
C GLY A 102 14.48 -6.59 -0.98
N ASN A 103 14.10 -6.01 0.17
CA ASN A 103 12.96 -6.46 0.98
C ASN A 103 11.78 -5.48 0.89
N CYS A 104 11.81 -4.54 -0.05
CA CYS A 104 10.69 -3.66 -0.29
C CYS A 104 9.46 -4.50 -0.72
N MET A 105 8.31 -4.19 -0.12
CA MET A 105 7.01 -4.81 -0.41
C MET A 105 6.08 -3.87 -1.19
N TRP A 106 6.64 -2.80 -1.77
CA TRP A 106 5.94 -1.82 -2.61
C TRP A 106 4.70 -1.14 -2.00
N CYS A 107 4.66 -0.97 -0.68
CA CYS A 107 3.52 -0.33 0.00
C CYS A 107 3.40 1.19 -0.20
N LEU A 108 4.42 1.84 -0.79
CA LEU A 108 4.49 3.29 -1.11
C LEU A 108 4.35 4.28 0.05
N LYS A 109 4.17 3.79 1.30
CA LYS A 109 4.04 4.62 2.50
C LYS A 109 5.16 5.65 2.65
N CYS A 110 6.40 5.25 2.38
CA CYS A 110 7.55 6.14 2.48
C CYS A 110 7.48 7.34 1.52
N ILE A 111 6.84 7.19 0.37
CA ILE A 111 6.68 8.23 -0.64
C ILE A 111 5.55 9.17 -0.23
N TYR A 112 4.37 8.63 0.10
CA TYR A 112 3.20 9.43 0.45
C TYR A 112 3.36 10.18 1.79
N ASP A 113 3.95 9.55 2.80
CA ASP A 113 4.09 10.15 4.13
C ASP A 113 5.34 11.03 4.28
N CYS A 114 6.17 11.16 3.22
CA CYS A 114 7.36 11.99 3.30
C CYS A 114 6.97 13.48 3.46
N PRO A 115 7.29 14.14 4.58
CA PRO A 115 6.85 15.52 4.82
C PRO A 115 7.45 16.50 3.81
N SER A 116 8.66 16.23 3.33
CA SER A 116 9.33 17.04 2.31
C SER A 116 8.98 16.63 0.87
N LYS A 117 8.19 15.56 0.67
CA LYS A 117 7.80 15.03 -0.65
C LYS A 117 8.97 14.82 -1.63
N VAL A 118 10.12 14.41 -1.11
CA VAL A 118 11.39 14.29 -1.88
C VAL A 118 11.68 12.88 -2.39
N LEU A 119 10.87 11.89 -2.01
CA LEU A 119 11.05 10.49 -2.39
C LEU A 119 10.22 10.16 -3.62
N SER A 120 10.84 9.52 -4.61
CA SER A 120 10.16 8.99 -5.78
C SER A 120 10.79 7.68 -6.23
N PRO A 121 10.02 6.76 -6.84
CA PRO A 121 10.60 5.60 -7.52
C PRO A 121 11.50 6.04 -8.67
N GLY A 122 12.69 5.44 -8.80
CA GLY A 122 13.56 5.67 -9.94
C GLY A 122 13.02 5.02 -11.21
N ILE A 123 12.35 3.87 -11.06
CA ILE A 123 11.66 3.12 -12.11
C ILE A 123 10.18 2.96 -11.76
N MET A 124 9.35 2.62 -12.76
CA MET A 124 7.92 2.35 -12.54
C MET A 124 7.20 3.50 -11.81
N LYS A 125 7.50 4.74 -12.24
CA LYS A 125 6.92 5.97 -11.68
C LYS A 125 5.38 5.99 -11.75
N PHE A 126 4.80 5.24 -12.69
CA PHE A 126 3.35 5.05 -12.79
C PHE A 126 2.74 4.40 -11.55
N SER A 127 3.51 3.71 -10.71
CA SER A 127 3.01 3.08 -9.47
C SER A 127 2.50 4.07 -8.43
N VAL A 128 2.93 5.34 -8.49
CA VAL A 128 2.55 6.38 -7.53
C VAL A 128 1.44 7.24 -8.10
N LEU A 129 0.40 7.45 -7.30
CA LEU A 129 -0.71 8.35 -7.62
C LEU A 129 -0.23 9.80 -7.63
N LYS A 130 -0.58 10.54 -8.69
CA LYS A 130 -0.16 11.93 -8.88
C LYS A 130 -0.75 12.87 -7.82
N ASP A 131 -1.99 12.62 -7.43
CA ASP A 131 -2.73 13.43 -6.45
C ASP A 131 -2.42 13.04 -5.00
N GLY A 132 -1.54 12.06 -4.79
CA GLY A 132 -1.21 11.50 -3.49
C GLY A 132 -2.21 10.45 -3.01
N TYR A 133 -2.06 10.04 -1.75
CA TYR A 133 -2.91 9.03 -1.11
C TYR A 133 -2.98 9.29 0.39
N ASN A 134 -4.18 9.45 0.94
CA ASN A 134 -4.39 9.66 2.37
C ASN A 134 -5.57 8.83 2.90
N LEU A 135 -5.26 7.63 3.40
CA LEU A 135 -6.26 6.73 3.96
C LEU A 135 -6.89 7.27 5.26
N LYS A 136 -6.16 8.05 6.06
CA LYS A 136 -6.69 8.62 7.31
C LYS A 136 -7.80 9.60 7.01
N GLU A 137 -7.54 10.53 6.08
CA GLU A 137 -8.54 11.49 5.63
C GLU A 137 -9.77 10.80 5.05
N MET A 138 -9.59 9.79 4.17
CA MET A 138 -10.70 9.02 3.63
C MET A 138 -11.50 8.32 4.74
N SER A 139 -10.83 7.78 5.75
CA SER A 139 -11.49 7.09 6.87
C SER A 139 -12.27 8.06 7.76
N GLU A 140 -11.77 9.28 7.96
CA GLU A 140 -12.47 10.32 8.72
C GLU A 140 -13.71 10.79 7.96
N LYS A 141 -13.60 11.06 6.65
CA LYS A 141 -14.75 11.46 5.83
C LYS A 141 -15.80 10.36 5.71
N ALA A 142 -15.39 9.10 5.56
CA ALA A 142 -16.31 7.97 5.48
C ALA A 142 -17.22 7.88 6.73
N LYS A 143 -16.67 8.14 7.92
CA LYS A 143 -17.44 8.20 9.18
C LYS A 143 -18.47 9.33 9.22
N THR A 144 -18.18 10.48 8.59
CA THR A 144 -19.10 11.63 8.56
C THR A 144 -20.24 11.49 7.55
N GLN A 145 -20.16 10.50 6.65
CA GLN A 145 -21.20 10.20 5.67
C GLN A 145 -22.20 9.14 6.15
N CYS A 146 -21.96 8.52 7.32
CA CYS A 146 -22.86 7.57 7.95
C CYS A 146 -23.88 8.26 8.87
#